data_AF-M7TN45-F1
#
_entry.id   AF-M7TN45-F1
#
_cell.length_a   1.000
_cell.length_b   1.000
_cell.length_c   1.000
_cell.angle_alpha   90.00
_cell.angle_beta   90.00
_cell.angle_gamma   90.00
#
_symmetry.space_group_name_H-M   'P 1'
#
loop_
_entity.id
_entity.type
_entity.pdbx_description
1 polymer ?
#
loop_
_entity_poly.entity_id
_entity_poly.type
_entity_poly.pdbx_seq_one_letter_code
_entity_poly.pdbx_strand_id
1 'polypeptide(L)'
;MLQAGEQEQPIRHAMSAIGALDLILQIKEQKSYSPIARSIIEDHHIFAIKQYDKAVRLMKADITERGHSLRTALLFCLLIVCFENLYGAQQSATLHIIAGIRLIEAYHHDHTSGSDIPQLKKSEKPDAPVDSVTFGISSPVPSDVEDEIYQAFGLLEIASLSFNVEGRGMAYHMLAKDSGSLCVKNMPSRFASLPEAKAYWDLIMRRLLHLLPTLNTAQATMRGYEDNNETAIIAKPSSTVIEEKERYLAELISWHEAFTPVFQKCLLFPSSKDFAGATILKMRWILCRIAINSALIPSQVALDQYLEDFREVLNSAKGLMSHPAWTGKFTFDSGIIGQIYVVALKCRNYQIRSEAISLLLSESWREGVWDSAVAGNVARAVVGLEEEGREAGFIPERKRVYQTSMRFDLQKRTGTVKCFRNSSNPSERGSPITKSIKW
;
A
#
# COMPACT_ATOMS: atom_id res chain seq x y z
N MET A 1 16.21 -12.17 12.30
CA MET A 1 16.70 -12.51 10.94
C MET A 1 18.04 -13.24 10.97
N LEU A 2 19.14 -12.63 11.45
CA LEU A 2 20.47 -13.28 11.45
C LEU A 2 20.50 -14.65 12.15
N GLN A 3 19.94 -14.74 13.36
CA GLN A 3 19.82 -16.01 14.10
C GLN A 3 19.04 -17.08 13.32
N ALA A 4 17.96 -16.68 12.64
CA ALA A 4 17.18 -17.59 11.81
C ALA A 4 17.96 -18.04 10.56
N GLY A 5 18.80 -17.17 9.98
CA GLY A 5 19.69 -17.54 8.86
C GLY A 5 20.83 -18.49 9.27
N GLU A 6 21.24 -18.50 10.53
CA GLU A 6 22.18 -19.51 11.03
C GLU A 6 21.51 -20.88 11.17
N GLN A 7 20.25 -20.92 11.61
CA GLN A 7 19.54 -22.16 11.91
C GLN A 7 18.85 -22.77 10.68
N GLU A 8 18.31 -21.94 9.80
CA GLU A 8 17.44 -22.35 8.69
C GLU A 8 18.13 -22.10 7.34
N GLN A 9 18.43 -23.18 6.60
CA GLN A 9 19.11 -23.08 5.31
C GLN A 9 18.34 -22.25 4.26
N PRO A 10 17.00 -22.37 4.12
CA PRO A 10 16.25 -21.54 3.17
C PRO A 10 16.40 -20.05 3.45
N ILE A 11 16.33 -19.64 4.72
CA ILE A 11 16.47 -18.25 5.14
C ILE A 11 17.87 -17.72 4.81
N ARG A 12 18.92 -18.51 5.07
CA ARG A 12 20.31 -18.13 4.76
C ARG A 12 20.52 -17.84 3.28
N HIS A 13 19.99 -18.70 2.42
CA HIS A 13 20.10 -18.56 0.98
C HIS A 13 19.32 -17.34 0.47
N ALA A 14 18.11 -17.09 1.00
CA ALA A 14 17.35 -15.90 0.67
C ALA A 14 18.04 -14.60 1.11
N MET A 15 18.64 -14.56 2.31
CA MET A 15 19.43 -13.42 2.78
C MET A 15 20.65 -13.16 1.89
N SER A 16 21.35 -14.21 1.47
CA SER A 16 22.50 -14.10 0.55
C SER A 16 22.10 -13.55 -0.82
N ALA A 17 20.92 -13.96 -1.32
CA ALA A 17 20.37 -13.47 -2.57
C ALA A 17 20.07 -11.96 -2.51
N ILE A 18 19.44 -11.50 -1.43
CA ILE A 18 19.13 -10.08 -1.20
C ILE A 18 20.43 -9.26 -1.08
N GLY A 19 21.40 -9.74 -0.30
CA GLY A 19 22.69 -9.03 -0.12
C GLY A 19 23.44 -8.83 -1.43
N ALA A 20 23.41 -9.82 -2.33
CA ALA A 20 24.00 -9.69 -3.66
C ALA A 20 23.26 -8.68 -4.55
N LEU A 21 21.93 -8.61 -4.44
CA LEU A 21 21.13 -7.64 -5.20
C LEU A 21 21.31 -6.20 -4.67
N ASP A 22 21.40 -6.03 -3.36
CA ASP A 22 21.71 -4.74 -2.73
C ASP A 22 23.06 -4.21 -3.19
N LEU A 23 24.09 -5.06 -3.25
CA LEU A 23 25.40 -4.67 -3.77
C LEU A 23 25.35 -4.20 -5.23
N ILE A 24 24.55 -4.86 -6.08
CA ILE A 24 24.33 -4.42 -7.47
C ILE A 24 23.73 -3.02 -7.51
N LEU A 25 22.75 -2.73 -6.64
CA LEU A 25 22.11 -1.43 -6.56
C LEU A 25 23.11 -0.34 -6.12
N GLN A 26 23.91 -0.62 -5.09
CA GLN A 26 24.95 0.30 -4.62
C GLN A 26 25.99 0.64 -5.71
N ILE A 27 26.44 -0.35 -6.49
CA ILE A 27 27.40 -0.13 -7.59
C ILE A 27 26.77 0.73 -8.70
N LYS A 28 25.50 0.48 -9.03
CA LYS A 28 24.76 1.26 -10.04
C LYS A 28 24.56 2.72 -9.62
N GLU A 29 24.29 2.97 -8.33
CA GLU A 29 24.14 4.32 -7.77
C GLU A 29 25.44 5.13 -7.86
N GLN A 30 26.59 4.49 -7.69
CA GLN A 30 27.90 5.13 -7.84
C GLN A 30 28.24 5.52 -9.30
N LYS A 31 27.33 5.27 -10.27
CA LYS A 31 27.51 5.54 -11.70
C LYS A 31 28.82 4.99 -12.27
N SER A 32 29.35 3.93 -11.65
CA SER A 32 30.61 3.32 -12.06
C SER A 32 30.34 2.39 -13.24
N TYR A 33 30.44 2.92 -14.47
CA TYR A 33 30.19 2.17 -15.71
C TYR A 33 31.46 1.53 -16.29
N SER A 34 32.46 1.25 -15.45
CA SER A 34 33.68 0.57 -15.89
C SER A 34 33.36 -0.88 -16.33
N PRO A 35 34.14 -1.46 -17.27
CA PRO A 35 33.99 -2.86 -17.65
C PRO A 35 34.07 -3.82 -16.45
N ILE A 36 34.92 -3.49 -15.47
CA ILE A 36 35.09 -4.26 -14.23
C ILE A 36 33.79 -4.20 -13.40
N ALA A 37 33.19 -3.02 -13.24
CA ALA A 37 31.94 -2.88 -12.51
C ALA A 37 30.79 -3.64 -13.19
N ARG A 38 30.75 -3.70 -14.54
CA ARG A 38 29.77 -4.51 -15.27
C ARG A 38 29.93 -6.00 -15.02
N SER A 39 31.16 -6.52 -15.06
CA SER A 39 31.45 -7.93 -14.74
C SER A 39 31.01 -8.27 -13.31
N ILE A 40 31.35 -7.42 -12.34
CA ILE A 40 30.95 -7.60 -10.94
C ILE A 40 29.42 -7.62 -10.79
N ILE A 41 28.71 -6.70 -11.47
CA ILE A 41 27.25 -6.68 -11.47
C ILE A 41 26.66 -7.98 -12.04
N GLU A 42 27.22 -8.50 -13.14
CA GLU A 42 26.78 -9.74 -13.77
C GLU A 42 27.02 -10.95 -12.87
N ASP A 43 28.21 -11.05 -12.26
CA ASP A 43 28.56 -12.13 -11.34
C ASP A 43 27.65 -12.15 -10.10
N HIS A 44 27.41 -10.99 -9.49
CA HIS A 44 26.48 -10.87 -8.37
C HIS A 44 25.03 -11.14 -8.78
N HIS A 45 24.63 -10.80 -10.00
CA HIS A 45 23.28 -11.07 -10.50
C HIS A 45 23.04 -12.58 -10.66
N ILE A 46 23.99 -13.28 -11.28
CA ILE A 46 23.97 -14.74 -11.40
C ILE A 46 23.96 -15.40 -10.02
N PHE A 47 24.80 -14.92 -9.10
CA PHE A 47 24.83 -15.41 -7.73
C PHE A 47 23.48 -15.21 -7.03
N ALA A 48 22.90 -14.00 -7.11
CA ALA A 48 21.63 -13.67 -6.49
C ALA A 48 20.51 -14.62 -6.93
N ILE A 49 20.39 -14.87 -8.25
CA ILE A 49 19.38 -15.80 -8.79
C ILE A 49 19.62 -17.23 -8.32
N LYS A 50 20.87 -17.71 -8.32
CA LYS A 50 21.22 -19.06 -7.84
C LYS A 50 20.87 -19.25 -6.37
N GLN A 51 21.14 -18.25 -5.53
CA GLN A 51 20.81 -18.30 -4.11
C GLN A 51 19.30 -18.24 -3.88
N TYR A 52 18.58 -17.39 -4.62
CA TYR A 52 17.12 -17.32 -4.59
C TYR A 52 16.47 -18.67 -4.94
N ASP A 53 16.86 -19.27 -6.07
CA ASP A 53 16.32 -20.55 -6.53
C ASP A 53 16.62 -21.66 -5.50
N LYS A 54 17.84 -21.69 -4.95
CA LYS A 54 18.21 -22.62 -3.90
C LYS A 54 17.35 -22.44 -2.63
N ALA A 55 17.08 -21.20 -2.23
CA ALA A 55 16.23 -20.89 -1.08
C ALA A 55 14.80 -21.45 -1.28
N VAL A 56 14.21 -21.22 -2.45
CA VAL A 56 12.86 -21.71 -2.79
C VAL A 56 12.79 -23.23 -2.85
N ARG A 57 13.79 -23.89 -3.46
CA ARG A 57 13.82 -25.37 -3.53
C ARG A 57 13.96 -26.00 -2.15
N LEU A 58 14.85 -25.45 -1.32
CA LEU A 58 15.03 -25.94 0.04
C LEU A 58 13.74 -25.78 0.82
N MET A 59 13.15 -24.57 0.87
CA MET A 59 11.88 -24.33 1.59
C MET A 59 10.77 -25.28 1.14
N LYS A 60 10.67 -25.59 -0.16
CA LYS A 60 9.66 -26.54 -0.67
C LYS A 60 9.89 -27.96 -0.16
N ALA A 61 11.13 -28.45 -0.20
CA ALA A 61 11.46 -29.79 0.32
C ALA A 61 11.21 -29.89 1.83
N ASP A 62 11.62 -28.83 2.53
CA ASP A 62 11.45 -28.62 3.96
C ASP A 62 9.97 -28.67 4.41
N ILE A 63 9.08 -27.97 3.70
CA ILE A 63 7.63 -28.04 3.90
C ILE A 63 7.09 -29.46 3.71
N THR A 64 7.60 -30.22 2.74
CA THR A 64 7.10 -31.58 2.46
C THR A 64 7.62 -32.65 3.43
N GLU A 65 8.82 -32.47 3.98
CA GLU A 65 9.50 -33.54 4.75
C GLU A 65 9.38 -33.39 6.27
N ARG A 66 9.45 -32.16 6.80
CA ARG A 66 9.65 -31.93 8.25
C ARG A 66 8.58 -31.06 8.90
N GLY A 67 7.83 -30.30 8.10
CA GLY A 67 7.02 -29.20 8.60
C GLY A 67 7.91 -28.06 9.13
N HIS A 68 7.40 -26.83 9.13
CA HIS A 68 8.13 -25.66 9.65
C HIS A 68 7.27 -24.92 10.65
N SER A 69 7.92 -24.24 11.59
CA SER A 69 7.23 -23.28 12.45
C SER A 69 6.62 -22.17 11.59
N LEU A 70 5.45 -21.67 12.00
CA LEU A 70 4.80 -20.53 11.37
C LEU A 70 5.80 -19.38 11.19
N ARG A 71 6.60 -19.11 12.23
CA ARG A 71 7.64 -18.09 12.22
C ARG A 71 8.63 -18.23 11.06
N THR A 72 9.21 -19.42 10.85
CA THR A 72 10.17 -19.66 9.77
C THR A 72 9.53 -19.45 8.40
N ALA A 73 8.29 -19.91 8.21
CA ALA A 73 7.56 -19.72 6.97
C ALA A 73 7.25 -18.24 6.67
N LEU A 74 6.87 -17.48 7.70
CA LEU A 74 6.61 -16.04 7.59
C LEU A 74 7.90 -15.26 7.28
N LEU A 75 9.01 -15.55 7.97
CA LEU A 75 10.30 -14.94 7.68
C LEU A 75 10.76 -15.24 6.26
N PHE A 76 10.57 -16.48 5.79
CA PHE A 76 10.87 -16.84 4.41
C PHE A 76 10.01 -16.05 3.42
N CYS A 77 8.70 -15.96 3.64
CA CYS A 77 7.81 -15.16 2.78
C CYS A 77 8.24 -13.68 2.76
N LEU A 78 8.57 -13.09 3.91
CA LEU A 78 9.08 -11.72 3.97
C LEU A 78 10.33 -11.55 3.11
N LEU A 79 11.32 -12.43 3.25
CA LEU A 79 12.56 -12.38 2.47
C LEU A 79 12.33 -12.51 0.96
N ILE A 80 11.45 -13.42 0.54
CA ILE A 80 11.12 -13.57 -0.87
C ILE A 80 10.41 -12.31 -1.38
N VAL A 81 9.46 -11.75 -0.63
CA VAL A 81 8.83 -10.47 -0.98
C VAL A 81 9.88 -9.36 -1.14
N CYS A 82 10.88 -9.29 -0.25
CA CYS A 82 11.99 -8.34 -0.38
C CYS A 82 12.76 -8.53 -1.68
N PHE A 83 13.19 -9.77 -1.96
CA PHE A 83 13.93 -10.10 -3.18
C PHE A 83 13.12 -9.75 -4.43
N GLU A 84 11.86 -10.18 -4.49
CA GLU A 84 11.00 -10.00 -5.66
C GLU A 84 10.67 -8.53 -5.92
N ASN A 85 10.45 -7.74 -4.86
CA ASN A 85 10.29 -6.30 -5.00
C ASN A 85 11.56 -5.63 -5.50
N LEU A 86 12.73 -5.99 -4.96
CA LEU A 86 14.01 -5.44 -5.42
C LEU A 86 14.28 -5.81 -6.88
N TYR A 87 14.00 -7.06 -7.26
CA TYR A 87 14.21 -7.62 -8.59
C TYR A 87 13.21 -7.11 -9.63
N GLY A 88 11.99 -6.73 -9.19
CA GLY A 88 10.92 -6.19 -10.03
C GLY A 88 9.82 -7.18 -10.42
N ALA A 89 9.74 -8.33 -9.75
CA ALA A 89 8.74 -9.36 -9.99
C ALA A 89 7.51 -9.19 -9.07
N GLN A 90 6.75 -8.12 -9.31
CA GLN A 90 5.64 -7.71 -8.44
C GLN A 90 4.57 -8.80 -8.22
N GLN A 91 4.24 -9.58 -9.26
CA GLN A 91 3.24 -10.65 -9.14
C GLN A 91 3.69 -11.75 -8.18
N SER A 92 4.97 -12.14 -8.22
CA SER A 92 5.53 -13.13 -7.30
C SER A 92 5.53 -12.60 -5.86
N ALA A 93 5.92 -11.33 -5.67
CA ALA A 93 5.85 -10.66 -4.37
C ALA A 93 4.42 -10.72 -3.79
N THR A 94 3.40 -10.36 -4.58
CA THR A 94 1.99 -10.43 -4.14
C THR A 94 1.58 -11.85 -3.75
N LEU A 95 2.00 -12.88 -4.48
CA LEU A 95 1.70 -14.28 -4.12
C LEU A 95 2.29 -14.66 -2.76
N HIS A 96 3.52 -14.23 -2.44
CA HIS A 96 4.13 -14.49 -1.15
C HIS A 96 3.52 -13.67 0.00
N ILE A 97 3.04 -12.45 -0.26
CA ILE A 97 2.27 -11.66 0.72
C ILE A 97 0.97 -12.41 1.07
N ILE A 98 0.22 -12.84 0.05
CA ILE A 98 -1.04 -13.57 0.24
C ILE A 98 -0.79 -14.91 0.97
N ALA A 99 0.27 -15.62 0.61
CA ALA A 99 0.64 -16.87 1.27
C ALA A 99 0.92 -16.65 2.77
N GLY A 100 1.68 -15.62 3.13
CA GLY A 100 1.97 -15.31 4.53
C GLY A 100 0.72 -14.90 5.33
N ILE A 101 -0.15 -14.08 4.75
CA ILE A 101 -1.43 -13.70 5.39
C ILE A 101 -2.31 -14.94 5.61
N ARG A 102 -2.41 -15.83 4.62
CA ARG A 102 -3.17 -17.09 4.76
C ARG A 102 -2.60 -18.01 5.83
N LEU A 103 -1.27 -18.06 5.99
CA LEU A 103 -0.63 -18.84 7.04
C LEU A 103 -1.00 -18.29 8.43
N ILE A 104 -1.01 -16.96 8.60
CA ILE A 104 -1.44 -16.30 9.84
C ILE A 104 -2.91 -16.61 10.13
N GLU A 105 -3.79 -16.44 9.14
CA GLU A 105 -5.23 -16.69 9.27
C GLU A 105 -5.53 -18.16 9.61
N ALA A 106 -4.89 -19.10 8.92
CA ALA A 106 -5.06 -20.54 9.16
C ALA A 106 -4.58 -20.95 10.56
N TYR A 107 -3.40 -20.48 10.97
CA TYR A 107 -2.86 -20.80 12.29
C TYR A 107 -3.74 -20.27 13.42
N HIS A 108 -4.27 -19.04 13.26
CA HIS A 108 -5.20 -18.47 14.23
C HIS A 108 -6.47 -19.30 14.35
N HIS A 109 -7.04 -19.75 13.22
CA HIS A 109 -8.25 -20.58 13.21
C HIS A 109 -8.04 -21.90 13.95
N ASP A 110 -6.92 -22.59 13.70
CA ASP A 110 -6.61 -23.88 14.32
C ASP A 110 -6.42 -23.77 15.85
N HIS A 111 -5.87 -22.66 16.33
CA HIS A 111 -5.58 -22.47 17.77
C HIS A 111 -6.73 -21.84 18.56
N THR A 112 -7.64 -21.11 17.91
CA THR A 112 -8.84 -20.53 18.57
C THR A 112 -10.01 -21.51 18.62
N SER A 113 -10.13 -22.40 17.63
CA SER A 113 -11.16 -23.45 17.60
C SER A 113 -10.96 -24.54 18.67
N GLY A 114 -9.79 -24.60 19.30
CA GLY A 114 -9.45 -25.54 20.39
C GLY A 114 -9.63 -24.98 21.81
N SER A 115 -9.99 -23.71 21.99
CA SER A 115 -10.25 -23.13 23.31
C SER A 115 -11.73 -23.23 23.68
N ASP A 116 -12.03 -23.81 24.85
CA ASP A 116 -13.37 -24.00 25.44
C ASP A 116 -14.10 -22.66 25.72
N ILE A 117 -14.58 -22.00 24.67
CA ILE A 117 -15.52 -20.87 24.79
C ILE A 117 -16.91 -21.37 24.35
N PRO A 118 -17.97 -21.19 25.16
CA PRO A 118 -19.31 -21.69 24.85
C PRO A 118 -19.80 -21.19 23.48
N GLN A 119 -20.06 -22.16 22.60
CA GLN A 119 -20.45 -22.00 21.21
C GLN A 119 -21.59 -20.99 21.01
N LEU A 120 -21.30 -19.85 20.38
CA LEU A 120 -22.29 -19.13 19.58
C LEU A 120 -22.50 -19.93 18.29
N LYS A 121 -23.50 -20.82 18.33
CA LYS A 121 -24.18 -21.53 17.24
C LYS A 121 -23.37 -21.72 15.95
N LYS A 122 -22.85 -22.93 15.77
CA LYS A 122 -22.46 -23.48 14.46
C LYS A 122 -23.60 -23.26 13.45
N SER A 123 -23.33 -22.52 12.38
CA SER A 123 -24.21 -22.45 11.21
C SER A 123 -24.19 -23.81 10.51
N GLU A 124 -25.36 -24.45 10.37
CA GLU A 124 -25.56 -25.79 9.78
C GLU A 124 -25.47 -25.79 8.24
N LYS A 125 -24.44 -25.17 7.65
CA LYS A 125 -24.18 -25.28 6.20
C LYS A 125 -22.74 -25.75 5.94
N PRO A 126 -22.54 -26.93 5.32
CA PRO A 126 -21.20 -27.48 5.06
C PRO A 126 -20.33 -26.72 4.05
N ASP A 127 -20.86 -25.69 3.37
CA ASP A 127 -20.18 -25.02 2.24
C ASP A 127 -20.01 -23.49 2.40
N ALA A 128 -20.19 -22.94 3.61
CA ALA A 128 -19.85 -21.53 3.87
C ALA A 128 -18.40 -21.43 4.39
N PRO A 129 -17.51 -20.62 3.77
CA PRO A 129 -16.17 -20.40 4.33
C PRO A 129 -16.34 -19.73 5.70
N VAL A 130 -15.85 -20.37 6.76
CA VAL A 130 -15.94 -19.83 8.11
C VAL A 130 -15.05 -18.59 8.23
N ASP A 131 -15.71 -17.49 8.60
CA ASP A 131 -15.28 -16.09 8.58
C ASP A 131 -14.31 -15.72 9.71
N SER A 132 -13.02 -15.57 9.40
CA SER A 132 -12.07 -14.94 10.33
C SER A 132 -10.86 -14.37 9.59
N VAL A 133 -11.06 -13.31 8.80
CA VAL A 133 -9.94 -12.43 8.43
C VAL A 133 -9.56 -11.64 9.69
N THR A 134 -8.49 -12.06 10.39
CA THR A 134 -8.07 -11.44 11.66
C THR A 134 -6.70 -10.79 11.55
N PHE A 135 -6.75 -9.50 11.28
CA PHE A 135 -5.66 -8.54 11.44
C PHE A 135 -5.96 -7.56 12.57
N GLY A 136 -5.05 -7.48 13.55
CA GLY A 136 -5.13 -6.63 14.74
C GLY A 136 -3.88 -5.77 14.94
N ILE A 137 -3.72 -5.23 16.14
CA ILE A 137 -2.55 -4.42 16.53
C ILE A 137 -1.34 -5.30 16.84
N SER A 138 -1.56 -6.47 17.42
CA SER A 138 -0.52 -7.41 17.85
C SER A 138 -0.81 -8.80 17.31
N SER A 139 0.23 -9.63 17.27
CA SER A 139 0.15 -11.03 16.89
C SER A 139 -0.88 -11.75 17.77
N PRO A 140 -1.80 -12.53 17.19
CA PRO A 140 -2.72 -13.34 17.97
C PRO A 140 -2.01 -14.52 18.67
N VAL A 141 -0.77 -14.81 18.29
CA VAL A 141 0.03 -15.95 18.79
C VAL A 141 1.46 -15.49 19.13
N PRO A 142 1.61 -14.59 20.13
CA PRO A 142 2.89 -13.95 20.43
C PRO A 142 3.98 -14.92 20.92
N SER A 143 3.61 -16.13 21.36
CA SER A 143 4.56 -17.21 21.66
C SER A 143 5.30 -17.72 20.43
N ASP A 144 4.65 -17.70 19.27
CA ASP A 144 5.15 -18.30 18.03
C ASP A 144 5.63 -17.26 17.03
N VAL A 145 4.96 -16.10 16.96
CA VAL A 145 5.24 -15.04 16.00
C VAL A 145 5.26 -13.69 16.69
N GLU A 146 6.38 -12.99 16.56
CA GLU A 146 6.57 -11.64 17.08
C GLU A 146 5.63 -10.62 16.41
N ASP A 147 5.21 -9.61 17.15
CA ASP A 147 4.33 -8.53 16.67
C ASP A 147 4.91 -7.85 15.43
N GLU A 148 6.23 -7.69 15.34
CA GLU A 148 6.89 -7.05 14.21
C GLU A 148 6.75 -7.86 12.92
N ILE A 149 6.85 -9.18 12.98
CA ILE A 149 6.64 -10.06 11.81
C ILE A 149 5.18 -9.99 11.40
N TYR A 150 4.28 -10.09 12.38
CA TYR A 150 2.85 -9.99 12.14
C TYR A 150 2.49 -8.67 11.45
N GLN A 151 2.83 -7.53 12.06
CA GLN A 151 2.56 -6.19 11.54
C GLN A 151 3.20 -5.94 10.16
N ALA A 152 4.36 -6.54 9.87
CA ALA A 152 4.99 -6.43 8.56
C ALA A 152 4.09 -6.95 7.43
N PHE A 153 3.30 -8.01 7.65
CA PHE A 153 2.34 -8.49 6.64
C PHE A 153 1.18 -7.52 6.41
N GLY A 154 0.75 -6.78 7.45
CA GLY A 154 -0.27 -5.74 7.31
C GLY A 154 0.24 -4.56 6.47
N LEU A 155 1.50 -4.17 6.68
CA LEU A 155 2.17 -3.16 5.87
C LEU A 155 2.36 -3.61 4.41
N LEU A 156 2.75 -4.87 4.20
CA LEU A 156 2.89 -5.44 2.87
C LEU A 156 1.54 -5.55 2.14
N GLU A 157 0.47 -5.83 2.86
CA GLU A 157 -0.90 -5.83 2.31
C GLU A 157 -1.32 -4.41 1.88
N ILE A 158 -1.13 -3.40 2.74
CA ILE A 158 -1.34 -1.98 2.41
C ILE A 158 -0.57 -1.59 1.15
N ALA A 159 0.71 -2.00 1.08
CA ALA A 159 1.56 -1.77 -0.07
C ALA A 159 1.00 -2.44 -1.34
N SER A 160 0.59 -3.71 -1.26
CA SER A 160 0.02 -4.46 -2.39
C SER A 160 -1.31 -3.85 -2.89
N LEU A 161 -2.18 -3.44 -1.96
CA LEU A 161 -3.45 -2.77 -2.24
C LEU A 161 -3.28 -1.45 -3.00
N SER A 162 -2.23 -0.70 -2.68
CA SER A 162 -1.96 0.60 -3.29
C SER A 162 -1.68 0.55 -4.80
N PHE A 163 -1.33 -0.62 -5.34
CA PHE A 163 -1.06 -0.83 -6.77
C PHE A 163 -2.21 -1.54 -7.51
N ASN A 164 -3.36 -1.75 -6.86
CA ASN A 164 -4.50 -2.52 -7.41
C ASN A 164 -4.11 -3.94 -7.88
N VAL A 165 -3.15 -4.58 -7.22
CA VAL A 165 -2.66 -5.93 -7.57
C VAL A 165 -3.43 -7.03 -6.84
N GLU A 166 -4.51 -6.70 -6.12
CA GLU A 166 -5.18 -7.68 -5.28
C GLU A 166 -6.09 -8.63 -6.08
N GLY A 167 -5.71 -9.92 -6.09
CA GLY A 167 -6.45 -11.01 -6.74
C GLY A 167 -7.45 -11.75 -5.84
N ARG A 168 -7.70 -11.28 -4.60
CA ARG A 168 -8.58 -11.99 -3.63
C ARG A 168 -10.07 -11.65 -3.77
N GLY A 169 -10.42 -10.59 -4.51
CA GLY A 169 -11.80 -10.26 -4.87
C GLY A 169 -12.61 -9.55 -3.78
N MET A 170 -13.83 -9.13 -4.14
CA MET A 170 -14.70 -8.29 -3.29
C MET A 170 -15.09 -8.95 -1.96
N ALA A 171 -15.28 -10.27 -1.95
CA ALA A 171 -15.62 -11.01 -0.73
C ALA A 171 -14.56 -10.82 0.37
N TYR A 172 -13.27 -10.86 -0.01
CA TYR A 172 -12.18 -10.62 0.95
C TYR A 172 -12.19 -9.18 1.47
N HIS A 173 -12.39 -8.18 0.59
CA HIS A 173 -12.52 -6.79 1.02
C HIS A 173 -13.64 -6.56 2.04
N MET A 174 -14.80 -7.21 1.84
CA MET A 174 -15.92 -7.09 2.76
C MET A 174 -15.63 -7.65 4.15
N LEU A 175 -14.81 -8.69 4.25
CA LEU A 175 -14.37 -9.24 5.54
C LEU A 175 -13.23 -8.41 6.14
N ALA A 176 -12.21 -8.13 5.34
CA ALA A 176 -10.97 -7.50 5.77
C ALA A 176 -11.13 -6.04 6.23
N LYS A 177 -12.15 -5.33 5.76
CA LYS A 177 -12.47 -3.97 6.23
C LYS A 177 -12.84 -3.98 7.73
N ASP A 178 -13.57 -4.98 8.22
CA ASP A 178 -14.04 -4.99 9.62
C ASP A 178 -13.06 -5.66 10.60
N SER A 179 -11.97 -6.22 10.07
CA SER A 179 -10.88 -6.83 10.83
C SER A 179 -10.24 -5.84 11.82
N GLY A 180 -10.13 -6.24 13.09
CA GLY A 180 -9.52 -5.40 14.13
C GLY A 180 -10.40 -4.23 14.61
N SER A 181 -11.69 -4.22 14.25
CA SER A 181 -12.65 -3.20 14.70
C SER A 181 -12.73 -3.06 16.23
N LEU A 182 -12.60 -4.17 16.98
CA LEU A 182 -12.56 -4.10 18.45
C LEU A 182 -11.33 -3.36 18.96
N CYS A 183 -10.17 -3.54 18.34
CA CYS A 183 -8.95 -2.81 18.69
C CYS A 183 -9.15 -1.31 18.49
N VAL A 184 -9.71 -0.90 17.35
CA VAL A 184 -9.98 0.51 17.04
C VAL A 184 -11.06 1.10 17.94
N LYS A 185 -12.10 0.32 18.29
CA LYS A 185 -13.11 0.73 19.28
C LYS A 185 -12.50 1.02 20.66
N ASN A 186 -11.47 0.27 21.04
CA ASN A 186 -10.74 0.42 22.29
C ASN A 186 -9.51 1.34 22.16
N MET A 187 -9.40 2.13 21.09
CA MET A 187 -8.31 3.08 20.90
C MET A 187 -8.25 4.09 22.06
N PRO A 188 -7.08 4.33 22.65
CA PRO A 188 -6.96 5.29 23.74
C PRO A 188 -7.24 6.71 23.23
N SER A 189 -7.76 7.57 24.12
CA SER A 189 -8.01 8.98 23.80
C SER A 189 -6.72 9.80 23.65
N ARG A 190 -5.56 9.24 24.05
CA ARG A 190 -4.22 9.80 23.85
C ARG A 190 -3.23 8.66 23.69
N PHE A 191 -2.36 8.72 22.69
CA PHE A 191 -1.25 7.78 22.56
C PHE A 191 -0.10 8.17 23.49
N ALA A 192 0.54 7.18 24.10
CA ALA A 192 1.74 7.31 24.91
C ALA A 192 2.99 7.55 24.05
N SER A 193 3.01 7.06 22.82
CA SER A 193 4.20 7.11 21.96
C SER A 193 3.87 7.13 20.46
N LEU A 194 4.87 7.51 19.65
CA LEU A 194 4.75 7.45 18.19
C LEU A 194 4.58 6.01 17.66
N PRO A 195 5.30 4.99 18.16
CA PRO A 195 5.05 3.59 17.79
C PRO A 195 3.61 3.13 18.05
N GLU A 196 3.03 3.50 19.19
CA GLU A 196 1.64 3.16 19.49
C GLU A 196 0.66 3.82 18.50
N ALA A 197 0.84 5.13 18.25
CA ALA A 197 0.04 5.84 17.26
C ALA A 197 0.16 5.21 15.86
N LYS A 198 1.37 4.78 15.47
CA LYS A 198 1.64 4.10 14.20
C LYS A 198 0.92 2.75 14.12
N ALA A 199 0.95 1.94 15.18
CA ALA A 199 0.31 0.63 15.18
C ALA A 199 -1.21 0.73 14.95
N TYR A 200 -1.87 1.69 15.62
CA TYR A 200 -3.28 1.99 15.34
C TYR A 200 -3.51 2.55 13.93
N TRP A 201 -2.61 3.42 13.46
CA TRP A 201 -2.70 3.98 12.11
C TRP A 201 -2.64 2.89 11.03
N ASP A 202 -1.69 1.96 11.14
CA ASP A 202 -1.51 0.89 10.16
C ASP A 202 -2.76 -0.01 10.10
N LEU A 203 -3.39 -0.30 11.24
CA LEU A 203 -4.66 -1.03 11.28
C LEU A 203 -5.80 -0.25 10.61
N ILE A 204 -5.97 1.04 10.93
CA ILE A 204 -7.01 1.89 10.32
C ILE A 204 -6.79 2.02 8.80
N MET A 205 -5.55 2.24 8.38
CA MET A 205 -5.19 2.37 6.97
C MET A 205 -5.47 1.09 6.20
N ARG A 206 -5.09 -0.07 6.74
CA ARG A 206 -5.40 -1.38 6.16
C ARG A 206 -6.90 -1.55 5.94
N ARG A 207 -7.70 -1.31 6.99
CA ARG A 207 -9.17 -1.41 6.92
C ARG A 207 -9.77 -0.45 5.90
N LEU A 208 -9.29 0.80 5.85
CA LEU A 208 -9.72 1.81 4.89
C LEU A 208 -9.42 1.38 3.44
N LEU A 209 -8.25 0.81 3.17
CA LEU A 209 -7.92 0.32 1.82
C LEU A 209 -8.80 -0.85 1.39
N HIS A 210 -9.35 -1.65 2.31
CA HIS A 210 -10.37 -2.65 1.99
C HIS A 210 -11.78 -2.08 1.88
N LEU A 211 -12.09 -1.00 2.61
CA LEU A 211 -13.36 -0.29 2.51
C LEU A 211 -13.50 0.47 1.18
N LEU A 212 -12.45 1.12 0.69
CA LEU A 212 -12.54 1.95 -0.52
C LEU A 212 -13.12 1.19 -1.74
N PRO A 213 -12.72 -0.06 -2.04
CA PRO A 213 -13.38 -0.88 -3.05
C PRO A 213 -14.88 -1.06 -2.84
N THR A 214 -15.36 -1.31 -1.62
CA THR A 214 -16.80 -1.50 -1.36
C THR A 214 -17.58 -0.20 -1.60
N LEU A 215 -17.04 0.94 -1.14
CA LEU A 215 -17.63 2.26 -1.38
C LEU A 215 -17.62 2.63 -2.87
N ASN A 216 -16.52 2.34 -3.57
CA ASN A 216 -16.40 2.60 -5.01
C ASN A 216 -17.40 1.75 -5.82
N THR A 217 -17.61 0.49 -5.44
CA THR A 217 -18.63 -0.36 -6.08
C THR A 217 -20.03 0.16 -5.80
N ALA A 218 -20.35 0.55 -4.56
CA ALA A 218 -21.63 1.19 -4.25
C ALA A 218 -21.84 2.46 -5.08
N GLN A 219 -20.80 3.29 -5.22
CA GLN A 219 -20.82 4.46 -6.09
C GLN A 219 -21.06 4.13 -7.57
N ALA A 220 -20.40 3.10 -8.10
CA ALA A 220 -20.55 2.69 -9.49
C ALA A 220 -21.96 2.16 -9.80
N THR A 221 -22.56 1.39 -8.89
CA THR A 221 -23.94 0.88 -9.03
C THR A 221 -24.96 2.02 -9.11
N MET A 222 -24.74 3.12 -8.36
CA MET A 222 -25.60 4.31 -8.45
C MET A 222 -25.54 4.94 -9.85
N ARG A 223 -24.36 4.99 -10.50
CA ARG A 223 -24.21 5.51 -11.87
C ARG A 223 -24.91 4.64 -12.92
N GLY A 224 -24.88 3.31 -12.77
CA GLY A 224 -25.53 2.39 -13.72
C GLY A 224 -27.05 2.57 -13.81
N TYR A 225 -27.68 3.16 -12.78
CA TYR A 225 -29.10 3.52 -12.77
C TYR A 225 -29.38 4.87 -13.46
N GLU A 226 -28.40 5.78 -13.51
CA GLU A 226 -28.54 7.11 -14.12
C GLU A 226 -28.64 7.06 -15.66
N ASP A 227 -28.06 6.04 -16.30
CA ASP A 227 -27.98 5.96 -17.77
C ASP A 227 -29.18 5.25 -18.44
N ASN A 228 -30.04 4.56 -17.68
CA ASN A 228 -31.10 3.72 -18.24
C ASN A 228 -32.51 4.34 -18.23
N ASN A 229 -32.70 5.56 -17.70
CA ASN A 229 -33.99 6.24 -17.70
C ASN A 229 -33.83 7.74 -17.95
N GLU A 230 -34.66 8.30 -18.84
CA GLU A 230 -34.80 9.76 -19.10
C GLU A 230 -35.36 10.56 -17.89
N THR A 231 -35.43 9.95 -16.71
CA THR A 231 -35.64 10.64 -15.43
C THR A 231 -34.57 10.16 -14.44
N ALA A 232 -33.47 10.91 -14.38
CA ALA A 232 -32.38 10.69 -13.44
C ALA A 232 -32.88 10.85 -11.99
N ILE A 233 -33.31 9.75 -11.38
CA ILE A 233 -33.41 9.68 -9.92
C ILE A 233 -31.97 9.46 -9.46
N ILE A 234 -31.34 10.49 -8.90
CA ILE A 234 -30.08 10.36 -8.16
C ILE A 234 -30.35 9.31 -7.07
N ALA A 235 -29.95 8.06 -7.31
CA ALA A 235 -30.07 7.01 -6.32
C ALA A 235 -29.17 7.43 -5.16
N LYS A 236 -29.78 7.80 -4.02
CA LYS A 236 -29.01 8.12 -2.82
C LYS A 236 -28.28 6.85 -2.37
N PRO A 237 -27.04 6.96 -1.87
CA PRO A 237 -26.37 5.80 -1.29
C PRO A 237 -27.26 5.21 -0.19
N SER A 238 -27.26 3.89 -0.05
CA SER A 238 -28.02 3.24 1.03
C SER A 238 -27.59 3.80 2.38
N SER A 239 -28.52 3.89 3.34
CA SER A 239 -28.21 4.36 4.69
C SER A 239 -27.04 3.57 5.30
N THR A 240 -26.98 2.27 5.04
CA THR A 240 -25.90 1.38 5.49
C THR A 240 -24.51 1.79 4.97
N VAL A 241 -24.39 2.18 3.70
CA VAL A 241 -23.11 2.62 3.09
C VAL A 241 -22.70 3.98 3.63
N ILE A 242 -23.66 4.87 3.89
CA ILE A 242 -23.40 6.18 4.50
C ILE A 242 -22.94 5.99 5.96
N GLU A 243 -23.66 5.20 6.75
CA GLU A 243 -23.31 4.89 8.14
C GLU A 243 -21.93 4.25 8.26
N GLU A 244 -21.57 3.38 7.31
CA GLU A 244 -20.24 2.79 7.24
C GLU A 244 -19.17 3.86 6.96
N LYS A 245 -19.36 4.70 5.93
CA LYS A 245 -18.44 5.82 5.64
C LYS A 245 -18.25 6.72 6.87
N GLU A 246 -19.34 7.13 7.52
CA GLU A 246 -19.30 8.03 8.68
C GLU A 246 -18.61 7.38 9.89
N ARG A 247 -18.78 6.07 10.10
CA ARG A 247 -18.06 5.32 11.14
C ARG A 247 -16.55 5.40 10.95
N TYR A 248 -16.06 5.17 9.74
CA TYR A 248 -14.62 5.26 9.44
C TYR A 248 -14.09 6.69 9.53
N LEU A 249 -14.90 7.68 9.15
CA LEU A 249 -14.54 9.08 9.35
C LEU A 249 -14.38 9.40 10.85
N ALA A 250 -15.29 8.91 11.70
CA ALA A 250 -15.16 9.06 13.15
C ALA A 250 -13.90 8.39 13.69
N GLU A 251 -13.57 7.17 13.25
CA GLU A 251 -12.33 6.48 13.63
C GLU A 251 -11.07 7.30 13.25
N LEU A 252 -11.04 7.87 12.04
CA LEU A 252 -9.94 8.74 11.58
C LEU A 252 -9.82 10.04 12.41
N ILE A 253 -10.96 10.64 12.80
CA ILE A 253 -10.98 11.83 13.64
C ILE A 253 -10.45 11.49 15.04
N SER A 254 -10.97 10.44 15.68
CA SER A 254 -10.52 10.01 17.01
C SER A 254 -9.03 9.66 17.03
N TRP A 255 -8.51 9.02 15.97
CA TRP A 255 -7.08 8.72 15.89
C TRP A 255 -6.25 10.01 15.84
N HIS A 256 -6.67 11.00 15.07
CA HIS A 256 -5.95 12.27 14.97
C HIS A 256 -5.99 13.07 16.27
N GLU A 257 -7.12 13.07 16.97
CA GLU A 257 -7.23 13.66 18.31
C GLU A 257 -6.25 13.01 19.29
N ALA A 258 -6.21 11.68 19.32
CA ALA A 258 -5.28 10.92 20.17
C ALA A 258 -3.80 11.09 19.78
N PHE A 259 -3.52 11.30 18.49
CA PHE A 259 -2.19 11.52 17.93
C PHE A 259 -1.67 12.96 18.14
N THR A 260 -2.56 13.95 18.20
CA THR A 260 -2.19 15.38 18.27
C THR A 260 -1.15 15.70 19.36
N PRO A 261 -1.27 15.20 20.61
CA PRO A 261 -0.25 15.45 21.64
C PRO A 261 1.13 14.87 21.30
N VAL A 262 1.17 13.66 20.70
CA VAL A 262 2.41 13.02 20.26
C VAL A 262 3.03 13.83 19.12
N PHE A 263 2.23 14.22 18.14
CA PHE A 263 2.68 15.05 17.02
C PHE A 263 3.30 16.36 17.49
N GLN A 264 2.60 17.09 18.38
CA GLN A 264 3.10 18.34 18.96
C GLN A 264 4.43 18.15 19.69
N LYS A 265 4.59 17.05 20.44
CA LYS A 265 5.86 16.72 21.11
C LYS A 265 6.98 16.47 20.09
N CYS A 266 6.72 15.76 19.00
CA CYS A 266 7.70 15.49 17.96
C CYS A 266 8.15 16.78 17.24
N LEU A 267 7.25 17.76 17.06
CA LEU A 267 7.58 19.07 16.47
C LEU A 267 8.61 19.86 17.29
N LEU A 268 8.70 19.63 18.61
CA LEU A 268 9.69 20.28 19.47
C LEU A 268 11.12 19.80 19.23
N PHE A 269 11.29 18.66 18.53
CA PHE A 269 12.58 18.07 18.22
C PHE A 269 12.71 17.82 16.71
N PRO A 270 12.81 18.88 15.87
CA PRO A 270 12.81 18.75 14.41
C PRO A 270 13.85 17.77 13.92
N SER A 271 15.06 17.75 14.50
CA SER A 271 16.17 16.87 14.11
C SER A 271 15.96 15.37 14.40
N SER A 272 14.88 14.99 15.10
CA SER A 272 14.65 13.61 15.53
C SER A 272 14.06 12.73 14.42
N LYS A 273 14.27 11.40 14.51
CA LYS A 273 13.58 10.44 13.64
C LYS A 273 12.07 10.45 13.89
N ASP A 274 11.66 10.73 15.13
CA ASP A 274 10.25 10.80 15.53
C ASP A 274 9.53 11.96 14.83
N PHE A 275 10.20 13.11 14.61
CA PHE A 275 9.66 14.20 13.80
C PHE A 275 9.30 13.72 12.38
N ALA A 276 10.20 12.97 11.74
CA ALA A 276 9.96 12.46 10.39
C ALA A 276 8.77 11.48 10.36
N GLY A 277 8.76 10.51 11.28
CA GLY A 277 7.67 9.54 11.38
C GLY A 277 6.32 10.20 11.67
N ALA A 278 6.29 11.17 12.60
CA ALA A 278 5.07 11.89 12.97
C ALA A 278 4.53 12.75 11.81
N THR A 279 5.41 13.40 11.05
CA THR A 279 5.04 14.18 9.85
C THR A 279 4.45 13.28 8.76
N ILE A 280 5.04 12.10 8.52
CA ILE A 280 4.52 11.12 7.56
C ILE A 280 3.11 10.65 7.98
N LEU A 281 2.90 10.34 9.26
CA LEU A 281 1.58 9.95 9.77
C LEU A 281 0.54 11.07 9.59
N LYS A 282 0.91 12.32 9.85
CA LYS A 282 0.04 13.48 9.59
C LYS A 282 -0.35 13.60 8.12
N MET A 283 0.61 13.48 7.20
CA MET A 283 0.36 13.50 5.75
C MET A 283 -0.61 12.39 5.33
N ARG A 284 -0.44 11.18 5.87
CA ARG A 284 -1.33 10.04 5.59
C ARG A 284 -2.74 10.29 6.08
N TRP A 285 -2.90 10.81 7.30
CA TRP A 285 -4.19 11.17 7.85
C TRP A 285 -4.94 12.16 6.96
N ILE A 286 -4.26 13.22 6.48
CA ILE A 286 -4.85 14.20 5.55
C ILE A 286 -5.41 13.50 4.30
N LEU A 287 -4.58 12.69 3.64
CA LEU A 287 -4.98 12.04 2.39
C LEU A 287 -6.09 10.99 2.59
N CYS A 288 -6.08 10.26 3.70
CA CYS A 288 -7.13 9.29 4.02
C CYS A 288 -8.45 9.97 4.36
N ARG A 289 -8.41 11.10 5.07
CA ARG A 289 -9.59 11.95 5.32
C ARG A 289 -10.18 12.47 4.02
N ILE A 290 -9.36 12.87 3.04
CA ILE A 290 -9.84 13.24 1.70
C ILE A 290 -10.48 12.04 1.00
N ALA A 291 -9.82 10.88 1.02
CA ALA A 291 -10.29 9.67 0.37
C ALA A 291 -11.67 9.24 0.89
N ILE A 292 -11.87 9.17 2.22
CA ILE A 292 -13.15 8.77 2.80
C ILE A 292 -14.27 9.79 2.52
N ASN A 293 -13.97 11.09 2.60
CA ASN A 293 -14.97 12.13 2.36
C ASN A 293 -15.45 12.16 0.91
N SER A 294 -14.54 11.88 -0.04
CA SER A 294 -14.82 11.88 -1.47
C SER A 294 -15.30 10.52 -2.01
N ALA A 295 -15.21 9.43 -1.25
CA ALA A 295 -15.50 8.07 -1.73
C ALA A 295 -16.90 7.88 -2.36
N LEU A 296 -17.91 8.59 -1.85
CA LEU A 296 -19.29 8.51 -2.36
C LEU A 296 -19.64 9.65 -3.32
N ILE A 297 -18.71 10.59 -3.60
CA ILE A 297 -18.95 11.71 -4.52
C ILE A 297 -18.49 11.34 -5.94
N PRO A 298 -19.37 11.25 -6.94
CA PRO A 298 -19.04 10.73 -8.26
C PRO A 298 -18.29 11.75 -9.15
N SER A 299 -17.79 12.85 -8.58
CA SER A 299 -17.15 13.94 -9.29
C SER A 299 -15.74 14.18 -8.76
N GLN A 300 -14.74 14.09 -9.64
CA GLN A 300 -13.36 14.47 -9.31
C GLN A 300 -13.22 15.97 -9.07
N VAL A 301 -14.15 16.81 -9.56
CA VAL A 301 -14.19 18.25 -9.24
C VAL A 301 -14.39 18.52 -7.75
N ALA A 302 -15.09 17.62 -7.04
CA ALA A 302 -15.30 17.76 -5.61
C ALA A 302 -14.00 17.74 -4.79
N LEU A 303 -12.88 17.28 -5.38
CA LEU A 303 -11.58 17.30 -4.72
C LEU A 303 -10.95 18.70 -4.64
N ASP A 304 -11.45 19.68 -5.40
CA ASP A 304 -10.94 21.06 -5.41
C ASP A 304 -11.06 21.74 -4.04
N GLN A 305 -12.04 21.33 -3.23
CA GLN A 305 -12.22 21.84 -1.86
C GLN A 305 -11.04 21.51 -0.93
N TYR A 306 -10.21 20.52 -1.28
CA TYR A 306 -9.07 20.07 -0.49
C TYR A 306 -7.73 20.63 -1.02
N LEU A 307 -7.75 21.76 -1.73
CA LEU A 307 -6.56 22.35 -2.32
C LEU A 307 -5.46 22.64 -1.30
N GLU A 308 -5.82 23.24 -0.16
CA GLU A 308 -4.86 23.58 0.89
C GLU A 308 -4.34 22.32 1.61
N ASP A 309 -5.16 21.30 1.78
CA ASP A 309 -4.72 20.00 2.30
C ASP A 309 -3.66 19.35 1.40
N PHE A 310 -3.87 19.36 0.08
CA PHE A 310 -2.87 18.85 -0.87
C PHE A 310 -1.56 19.66 -0.82
N ARG A 311 -1.66 20.98 -0.63
CA ARG A 311 -0.49 21.85 -0.48
C ARG A 311 0.26 21.58 0.83
N GLU A 312 -0.46 21.37 1.93
CA GLU A 312 0.13 21.01 3.23
C GLU A 312 0.92 19.70 3.15
N VAL A 313 0.35 18.68 2.50
CA VAL A 313 1.04 17.40 2.28
C VAL A 313 2.32 17.60 1.47
N LEU A 314 2.28 18.39 0.40
CA LEU A 314 3.43 18.62 -0.46
C LEU A 314 4.55 19.44 0.24
N ASN A 315 4.16 20.46 0.99
CA ASN A 315 5.11 21.25 1.81
C ASN A 315 5.77 20.40 2.90
N SER A 316 5.00 19.51 3.54
CA SER A 316 5.51 18.57 4.54
C SER A 316 6.53 17.61 3.91
N ALA A 317 6.23 17.07 2.73
CA ALA A 317 7.15 16.20 1.99
C ALA A 317 8.48 16.91 1.66
N LYS A 318 8.42 18.16 1.17
CA LYS A 318 9.61 18.98 0.90
C LYS A 318 10.47 19.21 2.14
N GLY A 319 9.81 19.53 3.27
CA GLY A 319 10.48 19.70 4.55
C GLY A 319 11.22 18.43 4.99
N LEU A 320 10.59 17.26 4.81
CA LEU A 320 11.19 15.97 5.11
C LEU A 320 12.38 15.63 4.20
N MET A 321 12.30 15.89 2.90
CA MET A 321 13.42 15.64 1.99
C MET A 321 14.65 16.51 2.30
N SER A 322 14.43 17.68 2.90
CA SER A 322 15.51 18.57 3.36
C SER A 322 16.06 18.17 4.74
N HIS A 323 15.47 17.17 5.40
CA HIS A 323 15.77 16.82 6.78
C HIS A 323 16.98 15.86 6.88
N PRO A 324 17.94 16.06 7.82
CA PRO A 324 19.13 15.20 7.93
C PRO A 324 18.86 13.71 8.19
N ALA A 325 17.71 13.38 8.80
CA ALA A 325 17.31 11.98 9.02
C ALA A 325 16.70 11.31 7.78
N TRP A 326 16.33 12.08 6.75
CA TRP A 326 15.90 11.52 5.48
C TRP A 326 17.14 11.14 4.68
N THR A 327 17.31 9.84 4.45
CA THR A 327 18.51 9.31 3.78
C THR A 327 18.30 9.06 2.30
N GLY A 328 17.08 9.19 1.78
CA GLY A 328 16.73 8.82 0.40
C GLY A 328 17.02 7.36 0.06
N LYS A 329 17.28 6.52 1.07
CA LYS A 329 17.60 5.09 0.89
C LYS A 329 16.35 4.24 1.09
N PHE A 330 16.44 3.01 0.56
CA PHE A 330 15.41 2.01 0.72
C PHE A 330 15.00 1.81 2.19
N THR A 331 13.72 2.03 2.49
CA THR A 331 13.10 1.68 3.78
C THR A 331 11.97 0.69 3.56
N PHE A 332 11.81 -0.26 4.49
CA PHE A 332 10.67 -1.19 4.49
C PHE A 332 9.37 -0.53 4.90
N ASP A 333 9.45 0.47 5.78
CA ASP A 333 8.30 1.32 6.08
C ASP A 333 7.98 2.21 4.88
N SER A 334 6.67 2.41 4.64
CA SER A 334 6.19 3.38 3.67
C SER A 334 6.75 4.77 4.01
N GLY A 335 7.33 5.47 3.04
CA GLY A 335 7.87 6.81 3.24
C GLY A 335 6.88 7.87 2.76
N ILE A 336 7.33 8.73 1.84
CA ILE A 336 6.57 9.88 1.30
C ILE A 336 6.15 9.71 -0.18
N ILE A 337 6.67 8.71 -0.92
CA ILE A 337 6.40 8.55 -2.37
C ILE A 337 4.90 8.41 -2.62
N GLY A 338 4.23 7.50 -1.91
CA GLY A 338 2.80 7.24 -2.11
C GLY A 338 1.94 8.48 -1.87
N GLN A 339 2.31 9.31 -0.89
CA GLN A 339 1.59 10.53 -0.52
C GLN A 339 1.75 11.59 -1.61
N ILE A 340 2.98 11.83 -2.08
CA ILE A 340 3.25 12.77 -3.19
C ILE A 340 2.56 12.29 -4.47
N TYR A 341 2.58 10.98 -4.73
CA TYR A 341 1.90 10.37 -5.88
C TYR A 341 0.39 10.60 -5.85
N VAL A 342 -0.26 10.42 -4.70
CA VAL A 342 -1.69 10.72 -4.53
C VAL A 342 -1.97 12.20 -4.79
N VAL A 343 -1.15 13.13 -4.27
CA VAL A 343 -1.29 14.57 -4.56
C VAL A 343 -1.24 14.82 -6.07
N ALA A 344 -0.25 14.26 -6.77
CA ALA A 344 -0.08 14.46 -8.21
C ALA A 344 -1.28 13.95 -9.04
N LEU A 345 -1.90 12.83 -8.62
CA LEU A 345 -3.05 12.25 -9.33
C LEU A 345 -4.38 12.90 -8.97
N LYS A 346 -4.62 13.19 -7.69
CA LYS A 346 -5.94 13.56 -7.18
C LYS A 346 -6.18 15.06 -7.14
N CYS A 347 -5.14 15.87 -6.88
CA CYS A 347 -5.27 17.32 -7.01
C CYS A 347 -5.55 17.69 -8.48
N ARG A 348 -6.37 18.73 -8.72
CA ARG A 348 -6.66 19.27 -10.06
C ARG A 348 -5.94 20.59 -10.36
N ASN A 349 -5.25 21.17 -9.38
CA ASN A 349 -4.44 22.36 -9.57
C ASN A 349 -3.10 22.02 -10.24
N TYR A 350 -2.88 22.53 -11.45
CA TYR A 350 -1.70 22.20 -12.26
C TYR A 350 -0.37 22.50 -11.56
N GLN A 351 -0.28 23.62 -10.83
CA GLN A 351 0.96 24.02 -10.15
C GLN A 351 1.35 23.00 -9.08
N ILE A 352 0.42 22.63 -8.20
CA ILE A 352 0.64 21.64 -7.14
C ILE A 352 1.02 20.28 -7.74
N ARG A 353 0.32 19.86 -8.80
CA ARG A 353 0.60 18.58 -9.46
C ARG A 353 1.99 18.55 -10.10
N SER A 354 2.36 19.62 -10.82
CA SER A 354 3.66 19.74 -11.48
C SER A 354 4.80 19.76 -10.47
N GLU A 355 4.59 20.42 -9.34
CA GLU A 355 5.51 20.43 -8.22
C GLU A 355 5.65 19.05 -7.57
N ALA A 356 4.55 18.32 -7.33
CA ALA A 356 4.57 16.96 -6.83
C ALA A 356 5.31 15.99 -7.78
N ILE A 357 5.09 16.10 -9.10
CA ILE A 357 5.83 15.34 -10.11
C ILE A 357 7.32 15.68 -10.07
N SER A 358 7.65 16.97 -10.00
CA SER A 358 9.05 17.42 -9.94
C SER A 358 9.75 16.88 -8.70
N LEU A 359 9.05 16.83 -7.56
CA LEU A 359 9.57 16.28 -6.32
C LEU A 359 9.86 14.77 -6.46
N LEU A 360 8.93 13.99 -7.01
CA LEU A 360 9.12 12.55 -7.29
C LEU A 360 10.26 12.25 -8.28
N LEU A 361 10.55 13.18 -9.19
CA LEU A 361 11.60 13.02 -10.21
C LEU A 361 12.91 13.71 -9.84
N SER A 362 12.99 14.37 -8.67
CA SER A 362 14.16 15.14 -8.26
C SER A 362 15.36 14.25 -7.94
N GLU A 363 15.11 13.10 -7.33
CA GLU A 363 16.08 12.07 -7.00
C GLU A 363 15.47 10.69 -7.26
N SER A 364 16.30 9.64 -7.27
CA SER A 364 15.83 8.26 -7.42
C SER A 364 15.96 7.54 -6.08
N TRP A 365 14.83 7.31 -5.42
CA TRP A 365 14.74 6.52 -4.19
C TRP A 365 13.57 5.53 -4.23
N ARG A 366 13.59 4.57 -3.29
CA ARG A 366 12.59 3.49 -3.17
C ARG A 366 12.08 3.36 -1.73
N GLU A 367 10.80 3.03 -1.58
CA GLU A 367 10.12 2.87 -0.28
C GLU A 367 9.21 1.65 -0.33
N GLY A 368 9.67 0.52 0.22
CA GLY A 368 9.02 -0.77 0.05
C GLY A 368 8.80 -1.10 -1.45
N VAL A 369 7.54 -1.17 -1.86
CA VAL A 369 7.12 -1.42 -3.26
C VAL A 369 7.19 -0.19 -4.16
N TRP A 370 7.35 1.01 -3.58
CA TRP A 370 7.34 2.26 -4.33
C TRP A 370 8.72 2.57 -4.90
N ASP A 371 8.72 3.04 -6.15
CA ASP A 371 9.87 3.61 -6.83
C ASP A 371 9.49 5.03 -7.26
N SER A 372 10.24 6.02 -6.79
CA SER A 372 9.97 7.45 -7.01
C SER A 372 9.97 7.81 -8.50
N ALA A 373 10.92 7.26 -9.27
CA ALA A 373 10.99 7.48 -10.70
C ALA A 373 9.79 6.86 -11.42
N VAL A 374 9.37 5.64 -11.06
CA VAL A 374 8.15 5.03 -11.60
C VAL A 374 6.93 5.89 -11.26
N ALA A 375 6.74 6.23 -9.99
CA ALA A 375 5.60 7.03 -9.52
C ALA A 375 5.53 8.39 -10.22
N GLY A 376 6.65 9.11 -10.32
CA GLY A 376 6.74 10.40 -10.99
C GLY A 376 6.45 10.31 -12.49
N ASN A 377 6.96 9.26 -13.17
CA ASN A 377 6.71 9.05 -14.60
C ASN A 377 5.26 8.67 -14.91
N VAL A 378 4.66 7.81 -14.08
CA VAL A 378 3.22 7.48 -14.18
C VAL A 378 2.39 8.74 -13.94
N ALA A 379 2.67 9.49 -12.87
CA ALA A 379 1.97 10.73 -12.57
C ALA A 379 2.09 11.73 -13.73
N ARG A 380 3.28 11.91 -14.29
CA ARG A 380 3.51 12.76 -15.48
C ARG A 380 2.69 12.33 -16.68
N ALA A 381 2.60 11.03 -16.96
CA ALA A 381 1.81 10.52 -18.07
C ALA A 381 0.29 10.74 -17.86
N VAL A 382 -0.20 10.51 -16.64
CA VAL A 382 -1.61 10.72 -16.29
C VAL A 382 -1.97 12.21 -16.32
N VAL A 383 -1.16 13.05 -15.68
CA VAL A 383 -1.35 14.51 -15.65
C VAL A 383 -1.31 15.06 -17.07
N GLY A 384 -0.29 14.71 -17.86
CA GLY A 384 -0.19 15.14 -19.25
C GLY A 384 -1.40 14.77 -20.08
N LEU A 385 -1.90 13.54 -19.95
CA LEU A 385 -3.11 13.09 -20.63
C LEU A 385 -4.33 13.96 -20.27
N GLU A 386 -4.53 14.29 -18.99
CA GLU A 386 -5.64 15.14 -18.56
C GLU A 386 -5.50 16.60 -19.01
N GLU A 387 -4.27 17.12 -19.01
CA GLU A 387 -3.93 18.47 -19.47
C GLU A 387 -4.16 18.65 -20.97
N GLU A 388 -3.94 17.62 -21.80
CA GLU A 388 -4.35 17.61 -23.22
C GLU A 388 -5.86 17.88 -23.39
N GLY A 389 -6.66 17.59 -22.36
CA GLY A 389 -8.10 17.84 -22.32
C GLY A 389 -8.51 19.14 -21.63
N ARG A 390 -7.58 20.05 -21.32
CA ARG A 390 -7.90 21.34 -20.68
C ARG A 390 -8.74 22.22 -21.59
N GLU A 391 -9.81 22.77 -21.03
CA GLU A 391 -10.76 23.63 -21.73
C GLU A 391 -11.07 24.85 -20.86
N ALA A 392 -11.06 26.05 -21.43
CA ALA A 392 -11.37 27.30 -20.72
C ALA A 392 -10.61 27.47 -19.38
N GLY A 393 -9.35 27.02 -19.32
CA GLY A 393 -8.49 27.14 -18.13
C GLY A 393 -8.70 26.07 -17.05
N PHE A 394 -9.57 25.07 -17.24
CA PHE A 394 -9.75 23.95 -16.29
C PHE A 394 -9.82 22.58 -16.99
N ILE A 395 -9.65 21.50 -16.24
CA ILE A 395 -9.81 20.13 -16.76
C ILE A 395 -11.25 19.68 -16.51
N PRO A 396 -12.11 19.52 -17.52
CA PRO A 396 -13.48 19.09 -17.32
C PRO A 396 -13.53 17.65 -16.79
N GLU A 397 -14.59 17.31 -16.05
CA GLU A 397 -14.78 16.00 -15.40
C GLU A 397 -14.56 14.81 -16.36
N ARG A 398 -15.10 14.90 -17.58
CA ARG A 398 -14.96 13.86 -18.62
C ARG A 398 -13.52 13.59 -19.08
N LYS A 399 -12.59 14.53 -18.83
CA LYS A 399 -11.17 14.39 -19.19
C LYS A 399 -10.33 13.88 -18.02
N ARG A 400 -10.90 13.83 -16.81
CA ARG A 400 -10.25 13.30 -15.61
C ARG A 400 -10.11 11.78 -15.66
N VAL A 401 -8.96 11.32 -15.21
CA VAL A 401 -8.65 9.91 -15.04
C VAL A 401 -9.09 9.51 -13.63
N TYR A 402 -10.07 8.59 -13.55
CA TYR A 402 -10.61 8.15 -12.25
C TYR A 402 -9.86 6.93 -11.72
N GLN A 403 -9.32 6.09 -12.62
CA GLN A 403 -8.61 4.87 -12.28
C GLN A 403 -7.40 4.67 -13.19
N THR A 404 -6.36 4.06 -12.62
CA THR A 404 -5.16 3.65 -13.34
C THR A 404 -4.85 2.18 -13.07
N SER A 405 -4.35 1.49 -14.09
CA SER A 405 -3.70 0.18 -13.95
C SER A 405 -2.30 0.27 -14.56
N MET A 406 -1.30 -0.26 -13.87
CA MET A 406 0.10 -0.12 -14.26
C MET A 406 0.80 -1.47 -14.32
N ARG A 407 1.73 -1.60 -15.26
CA ARG A 407 2.67 -2.72 -15.35
C ARG A 407 4.05 -2.15 -15.66
N PHE A 408 5.06 -2.62 -14.96
CA PHE A 408 6.42 -2.15 -15.11
C PHE A 408 7.43 -3.30 -15.08
N ASP A 409 8.51 -3.11 -15.81
CA ASP A 409 9.72 -3.92 -15.79
C ASP A 409 10.83 -3.03 -15.25
N LEU A 410 11.20 -3.24 -13.99
CA LEU A 410 12.22 -2.44 -13.31
C LEU A 410 13.63 -2.65 -13.92
N GLN A 411 13.89 -3.81 -14.53
CA GLN A 411 15.20 -4.10 -15.13
C GLN A 411 15.38 -3.35 -16.44
N LYS A 412 14.34 -3.35 -17.29
CA LYS A 412 14.33 -2.60 -18.56
C LYS A 412 14.00 -1.13 -18.36
N ARG A 413 13.53 -0.75 -17.16
CA ARG A 413 13.02 0.59 -16.81
C ARG A 413 11.96 1.06 -17.79
N THR A 414 11.03 0.16 -18.09
CA THR A 414 9.92 0.39 -19.00
C THR A 414 8.61 -0.02 -18.36
N GLY A 415 7.52 0.62 -18.72
CA GLY A 415 6.20 0.25 -18.23
C GLY A 415 5.08 0.76 -19.10
N THR A 416 3.87 0.38 -18.75
CA THR A 416 2.63 0.83 -19.38
C THR A 416 1.66 1.23 -18.28
N VAL A 417 1.05 2.40 -18.44
CA VAL A 417 -0.09 2.84 -17.63
C VAL A 417 -1.34 2.86 -18.50
N LYS A 418 -2.39 2.22 -18.00
CA LYS A 418 -3.75 2.26 -18.52
C LYS A 418 -4.53 3.30 -17.72
N CYS A 419 -5.05 4.32 -18.39
CA CYS A 419 -5.82 5.39 -17.79
C CYS A 419 -7.29 5.23 -18.19
N PHE A 420 -8.17 5.19 -17.20
CA PHE A 420 -9.61 5.08 -17.40
C PHE A 420 -10.27 6.45 -17.17
N ARG A 421 -11.05 6.90 -18.15
CA ARG A 421 -11.80 8.17 -18.13
C ARG A 421 -13.30 7.90 -18.10
N ASN A 422 -14.03 8.78 -17.44
CA ASN A 422 -15.48 8.72 -17.46
C ASN A 422 -15.97 9.26 -18.82
N SER A 423 -16.28 8.36 -19.77
CA SER A 423 -16.84 8.76 -21.07
C SER A 423 -18.37 8.70 -21.02
N SER A 424 -18.99 9.77 -21.53
CA SER A 424 -20.43 9.82 -21.82
C SER A 424 -20.79 9.00 -23.06
N ASN A 425 -19.80 8.60 -23.87
CA ASN A 425 -20.00 7.75 -25.03
C ASN A 425 -19.89 6.27 -24.62
N PRO A 426 -20.97 5.47 -24.72
CA PRO A 426 -20.99 4.07 -24.28
C PRO A 426 -19.92 3.19 -24.96
N SER A 427 -19.53 3.54 -26.19
CA SER A 427 -18.53 2.81 -27.00
C SER A 427 -17.08 3.00 -26.50
N GLU A 428 -16.79 4.11 -25.84
CA GLU A 428 -15.48 4.40 -25.23
C GLU A 428 -15.43 4.03 -23.75
N ARG A 429 -16.58 3.69 -23.17
CA ARG A 429 -16.74 3.42 -21.74
C ARG A 429 -16.00 2.12 -21.40
N GLY A 430 -14.99 2.24 -20.53
CA GLY A 430 -14.17 1.11 -20.10
C GLY A 430 -12.96 0.78 -20.98
N SER A 431 -12.79 1.43 -22.14
CA SER A 431 -11.58 1.27 -22.96
C SER A 431 -10.46 2.17 -22.41
N PRO A 432 -9.36 1.61 -21.85
CA PRO A 432 -8.30 2.42 -21.26
C PRO A 432 -7.44 3.09 -22.33
N ILE A 433 -7.07 4.34 -22.09
CA ILE A 433 -5.98 4.99 -22.84
C ILE A 433 -4.67 4.45 -22.29
N THR A 434 -3.88 3.80 -23.15
CA THR A 434 -2.58 3.22 -22.75
C THR A 434 -1.46 4.18 -23.09
N LYS A 435 -0.62 4.52 -22.12
CA LYS A 435 0.61 5.30 -22.31
C LYS A 435 1.81 4.44 -21.91
N SER A 436 2.84 4.41 -22.75
CA SER A 436 4.12 3.80 -22.43
C SER A 436 5.00 4.76 -21.65
N ILE A 437 5.69 4.26 -20.64
CA ILE A 437 6.64 5.01 -19.82
C ILE A 437 8.01 4.36 -19.87
N LYS A 438 9.05 5.18 -19.86
CA LYS A 438 10.46 4.78 -19.77
C LYS A 438 11.16 5.77 -18.85
N TRP A 439 12.01 5.28 -17.96
CA TRP A 439 12.70 6.13 -16.97
C TRP A 439 14.16 5.77 -16.81
#